data_AF-A0A7K4HHX6-F1
#
_entry.id   AF-A0A7K4HHX6-F1
#
_cell.length_a   1.000
_cell.length_b   1.000
_cell.length_c   1.000
_cell.angle_alpha   90.00
_cell.angle_beta   90.00
_cell.angle_gamma   90.00
#
_symmetry.space_group_name_H-M   'P 1'
#
loop_
_entity.id
_entity.type
_entity.pdbx_description
1 polymer ?
#
loop_
_entity_poly.entity_id
_entity_poly.type
_entity_poly.pdbx_seq_one_letter_code
_entity_poly.pdbx_strand_id
1 'polypeptide(L)'
;MSDFKAIVDSSFDSGIPFWIYTSDYIFGMIPLDASGARWKEVSYTFEEPDNPLFVTERDAELSFQFLLEEVEKGVSFYVDDLKIPLIKEFAKTLEGKSGPEKMNAFIAELINNSSNYSSKLPIIKNKDELGTLTNKL
;
A
#
# COMPACT_ATOMS: atom_id res chain seq x y z
N MET A 1 -2.32 13.99 -13.65
CA MET A 1 -1.38 14.54 -12.63
C MET A 1 -2.10 15.19 -11.45
N SER A 2 -3.09 16.09 -11.66
CA SER A 2 -3.86 16.71 -10.57
C SER A 2 -4.52 15.69 -9.64
N ASP A 3 -5.08 14.64 -10.23
CA ASP A 3 -5.95 13.71 -9.51
C ASP A 3 -5.15 12.78 -8.59
N PHE A 4 -4.01 12.26 -9.08
CA PHE A 4 -3.11 11.48 -8.25
C PHE A 4 -2.54 12.31 -7.09
N LYS A 5 -2.11 13.55 -7.35
CA LYS A 5 -1.62 14.44 -6.28
C LYS A 5 -2.70 14.70 -5.23
N ALA A 6 -3.94 14.97 -5.64
CA ALA A 6 -5.06 15.18 -4.72
C ALA A 6 -5.34 13.94 -3.86
N ILE A 7 -5.22 12.74 -4.45
CA ILE A 7 -5.35 11.47 -3.74
C ILE A 7 -4.22 11.30 -2.70
N VAL A 8 -2.97 11.57 -3.10
CA VAL A 8 -1.82 11.51 -2.18
C VAL A 8 -1.99 12.49 -1.01
N ASP A 9 -2.33 13.75 -1.28
CA ASP A 9 -2.46 14.81 -0.28
C ASP A 9 -3.53 14.50 0.78
N SER A 10 -4.62 13.82 0.38
CA SER A 10 -5.75 13.45 1.26
C SER A 10 -5.65 12.03 1.85
N SER A 11 -4.61 11.25 1.49
CA SER A 11 -4.55 9.81 1.79
C SER A 11 -4.51 9.45 3.28
N PHE A 12 -4.18 10.40 4.15
CA PHE A 12 -4.15 10.22 5.62
C PHE A 12 -5.40 10.72 6.34
N ASP A 13 -6.39 11.27 5.62
CA ASP A 13 -7.52 11.98 6.24
C ASP A 13 -8.49 11.03 6.99
N SER A 14 -8.57 9.76 6.56
CA SER A 14 -9.48 8.74 7.10
C SER A 14 -8.78 7.59 7.82
N GLY A 15 -7.45 7.64 7.97
CA GLY A 15 -6.66 6.58 8.60
C GLY A 15 -5.22 6.53 8.06
N ILE A 16 -4.52 5.43 8.35
CA ILE A 16 -3.15 5.22 7.84
C ILE A 16 -3.24 4.47 6.49
N PRO A 17 -2.86 5.10 5.36
CA PRO A 17 -2.78 4.42 4.09
C PRO A 17 -1.53 3.54 4.02
N PHE A 18 -1.52 2.64 3.06
CA PHE A 18 -0.31 2.01 2.57
C PHE A 18 0.07 2.65 1.24
N TRP A 19 1.33 3.06 1.11
CA TRP A 19 1.91 3.47 -0.16
C TRP A 19 3.24 2.76 -0.35
N ILE A 20 3.43 2.22 -1.55
CA ILE A 20 4.69 1.67 -2.00
C ILE A 20 5.02 2.21 -3.39
N TYR A 21 6.30 2.43 -3.65
CA TYR A 21 6.75 2.93 -4.95
C TYR A 21 7.89 2.07 -5.49
N THR A 22 7.92 1.91 -6.80
CA THR A 22 8.97 1.16 -7.50
C THR A 22 9.65 2.08 -8.52
N SER A 23 10.43 1.49 -9.43
CA SER A 23 10.91 2.19 -10.62
C SER A 23 9.82 2.38 -11.67
N ASP A 24 8.78 1.55 -11.65
CA ASP A 24 7.84 1.39 -12.78
C ASP A 24 6.43 1.87 -12.41
N TYR A 25 6.07 1.88 -11.12
CA TYR A 25 4.77 2.34 -10.66
C TYR A 25 4.76 2.79 -9.19
N ILE A 26 3.64 3.39 -8.78
CA ILE A 26 3.27 3.65 -7.39
C ILE A 26 1.96 2.91 -7.11
N PHE A 27 1.90 2.19 -5.99
CA PHE A 27 0.69 1.52 -5.52
C PHE A 27 0.27 2.06 -4.16
N GLY A 28 -1.04 2.22 -3.98
CA GLY A 28 -1.63 2.70 -2.74
C GLY A 28 -2.90 1.96 -2.34
N MET A 29 -3.07 1.76 -1.04
CA MET A 29 -4.31 1.37 -0.40
C MET A 29 -4.69 2.42 0.64
N ILE A 30 -5.78 3.13 0.40
CA ILE A 30 -6.16 4.32 1.16
C ILE A 30 -7.50 4.06 1.87
N PRO A 31 -7.58 4.24 3.20
CA PRO A 31 -8.85 4.10 3.90
C PRO A 31 -9.81 5.21 3.45
N LEU A 32 -11.05 4.86 3.17
CA LEU A 32 -12.09 5.82 2.77
C LEU A 32 -12.94 6.29 3.97
N ASP A 33 -12.88 5.56 5.08
CA ASP A 33 -13.64 5.83 6.28
C ASP A 33 -12.85 5.39 7.52
N ALA A 34 -13.16 6.00 8.67
CA ALA A 34 -12.48 5.73 9.93
C ALA A 34 -12.72 4.32 10.49
N SER A 35 -13.72 3.59 9.98
CA SER A 35 -13.94 2.19 10.38
C SER A 35 -12.98 1.23 9.67
N GLY A 36 -12.34 1.68 8.59
CA GLY A 36 -11.48 0.86 7.74
C GLY A 36 -12.27 -0.19 6.95
N ALA A 37 -13.58 0.01 6.74
CA ALA A 37 -14.43 -0.94 6.03
C ALA A 37 -14.29 -0.83 4.51
N ARG A 38 -14.00 0.38 4.01
CA ARG A 38 -13.80 0.65 2.59
C ARG A 38 -12.42 1.22 2.31
N TRP A 39 -11.84 0.77 1.22
CA TRP A 39 -10.51 1.17 0.79
C TRP A 39 -10.52 1.53 -0.68
N LYS A 40 -9.73 2.53 -1.02
CA LYS A 40 -9.42 2.93 -2.38
C LYS A 40 -8.06 2.36 -2.76
N GLU A 41 -8.04 1.50 -3.76
CA GLU A 41 -6.82 1.08 -4.43
C GLU A 41 -6.44 2.13 -5.47
N VAL A 42 -5.16 2.44 -5.53
CA VAL A 42 -4.57 3.38 -6.47
C VAL A 42 -3.35 2.72 -7.08
N SER A 43 -3.26 2.72 -8.40
CA SER A 43 -2.03 2.36 -9.10
C SER A 43 -1.71 3.46 -10.10
N TYR A 44 -0.47 3.96 -10.06
CA TYR A 44 0.05 4.94 -11.01
C TYR A 44 1.24 4.33 -11.73
N THR A 45 1.10 3.96 -13.00
CA THR A 45 2.19 3.42 -13.81
C THR A 45 2.94 4.53 -14.56
N PHE A 46 4.26 4.40 -14.68
CA PHE A 46 5.08 5.28 -15.51
C PHE A 46 5.19 4.79 -16.97
N GLU A 47 4.73 3.58 -17.26
CA GLU A 47 4.85 2.96 -18.59
C GLU A 47 3.76 3.41 -19.57
N GLU A 48 2.58 3.80 -19.08
CA GLU A 48 1.43 4.22 -19.89
C GLU A 48 1.08 5.69 -19.66
N PRO A 49 1.83 6.65 -20.24
CA PRO A 49 1.70 8.08 -19.91
C PRO A 49 0.34 8.69 -20.29
N ASP A 50 -0.40 8.10 -21.22
CA ASP A 50 -1.71 8.59 -21.66
C ASP A 50 -2.82 8.27 -20.65
N ASN A 51 -2.71 7.18 -19.90
CA ASN A 51 -3.67 6.80 -18.87
C ASN A 51 -2.97 6.12 -17.68
N PRO A 52 -2.09 6.84 -16.97
CA PRO A 52 -1.20 6.22 -15.99
C PRO A 52 -1.91 5.83 -14.69
N LEU A 53 -3.10 6.36 -14.43
CA LEU A 53 -3.78 6.27 -13.14
C LEU A 53 -4.96 5.31 -13.19
N PHE A 54 -4.86 4.23 -12.42
CA PHE A 54 -5.96 3.34 -12.08
C PHE A 54 -6.43 3.60 -10.64
N VAL A 55 -7.75 3.69 -10.46
CA VAL A 55 -8.37 3.88 -9.13
C VAL A 55 -9.62 3.02 -9.05
N THR A 56 -9.79 2.34 -7.93
CA THR A 56 -10.99 1.56 -7.65
C THR A 56 -11.24 1.45 -6.16
N GLU A 57 -12.46 1.11 -5.76
CA GLU A 57 -12.87 1.01 -4.36
C GLU A 57 -13.41 -0.37 -4.06
N ARG A 58 -13.01 -0.93 -2.91
CA ARG A 58 -13.44 -2.25 -2.46
C ARG A 58 -13.65 -2.27 -0.95
N ASP A 59 -14.31 -3.32 -0.47
CA ASP A 59 -14.34 -3.60 0.96
C ASP A 59 -12.96 -4.04 1.47
N ALA A 60 -12.79 -4.01 2.79
CA ALA A 60 -11.53 -4.32 3.44
C ALA A 60 -11.06 -5.77 3.26
N GLU A 61 -11.96 -6.74 3.14
CA GLU A 61 -11.58 -8.14 3.01
C GLU A 61 -10.94 -8.39 1.63
N LEU A 62 -11.58 -7.88 0.57
CA LEU A 62 -11.04 -7.98 -0.78
C LEU A 62 -9.79 -7.11 -0.95
N SER A 63 -9.77 -5.91 -0.36
CA SER A 63 -8.59 -5.03 -0.40
C SER A 63 -7.38 -5.65 0.28
N PHE A 64 -7.59 -6.42 1.36
CA PHE A 64 -6.50 -7.15 2.03
C PHE A 64 -5.89 -8.21 1.13
N GLN A 65 -6.71 -8.94 0.35
CA GLN A 65 -6.20 -9.93 -0.60
C GLN A 65 -5.30 -9.28 -1.66
N PHE A 66 -5.74 -8.16 -2.24
CA PHE A 66 -4.95 -7.42 -3.23
C PHE A 66 -3.68 -6.80 -2.63
N LEU A 67 -3.77 -6.22 -1.42
CA LEU A 67 -2.60 -5.69 -0.74
C LEU A 67 -1.57 -6.78 -0.43
N LEU A 68 -2.02 -7.95 0.03
CA LEU A 68 -1.13 -9.08 0.30
C LEU A 68 -0.50 -9.59 -1.00
N GLU A 69 -1.27 -9.72 -2.07
CA GLU A 69 -0.74 -10.12 -3.38
C GLU A 69 0.30 -9.12 -3.92
N GLU A 70 0.03 -7.83 -3.81
CA GLU A 70 0.96 -6.78 -4.21
C GLU A 70 2.28 -6.89 -3.43
N VAL A 71 2.22 -7.00 -2.10
CA VAL A 71 3.42 -7.11 -1.26
C VAL A 71 4.16 -8.42 -1.48
N GLU A 72 3.46 -9.54 -1.69
CA GLU A 72 4.11 -10.85 -1.88
C GLU A 72 4.66 -11.07 -3.29
N LYS A 73 4.03 -10.50 -4.32
CA LYS A 73 4.36 -10.76 -5.72
C LYS A 73 4.83 -9.51 -6.44
N GLY A 74 4.03 -8.45 -6.46
CA GLY A 74 4.35 -7.20 -7.16
C GLY A 74 5.69 -6.62 -6.70
N VAL A 75 5.82 -6.38 -5.40
CA VAL A 75 7.02 -5.79 -4.79
C VAL A 75 8.25 -6.69 -4.91
N SER A 76 8.06 -8.01 -4.95
CA SER A 76 9.16 -8.99 -5.02
C SER A 76 10.02 -8.86 -6.27
N PHE A 77 9.49 -8.25 -7.34
CA PHE A 77 10.25 -7.97 -8.56
C PHE A 77 11.24 -6.80 -8.40
N TYR A 78 11.07 -5.97 -7.36
CA TYR A 78 11.84 -4.74 -7.15
C TYR A 78 12.65 -4.75 -5.85
N VAL A 79 12.39 -5.70 -4.95
CA VAL A 79 13.02 -5.78 -3.63
C VAL A 79 13.62 -7.18 -3.47
N ASP A 80 14.89 -7.32 -3.89
CA ASP A 80 15.60 -8.60 -3.94
C ASP A 80 15.73 -9.30 -2.58
N ASP A 81 15.79 -8.54 -1.48
CA ASP A 81 15.93 -9.06 -0.12
C ASP A 81 14.60 -9.19 0.63
N LEU A 82 13.46 -9.12 -0.08
CA LEU A 82 12.14 -9.22 0.50
C LEU A 82 11.91 -10.61 1.11
N LYS A 83 11.69 -10.64 2.43
CA LYS A 83 11.43 -11.87 3.19
C LYS A 83 9.97 -12.28 3.11
N ILE A 84 9.52 -12.72 1.93
CA ILE A 84 8.18 -13.23 1.67
C ILE A 84 7.71 -14.27 2.72
N PRO A 85 8.54 -15.22 3.19
CA PRO A 85 8.11 -16.15 4.24
C PRO A 85 7.62 -15.46 5.53
N LEU A 86 8.28 -14.37 5.96
CA LEU A 86 7.87 -13.63 7.15
C LEU A 86 6.57 -12.85 6.93
N ILE A 87 6.35 -12.31 5.73
CA ILE A 87 5.09 -11.66 5.35
C ILE A 87 3.93 -12.66 5.48
N LYS A 88 4.12 -13.87 4.93
CA LYS A 88 3.14 -14.96 5.00
C LYS A 88 2.88 -15.43 6.42
N GLU A 89 3.93 -15.56 7.23
CA GLU A 89 3.81 -15.93 8.64
C GLU A 89 2.99 -14.89 9.41
N PHE A 90 3.26 -13.59 9.21
CA PHE A 90 2.48 -12.54 9.84
C PHE A 90 1.03 -12.53 9.36
N ALA A 91 0.78 -12.62 8.05
CA ALA A 91 -0.56 -12.64 7.47
C ALA A 91 -1.43 -13.79 8.05
N LYS A 92 -0.84 -14.96 8.30
CA LYS A 92 -1.52 -16.09 8.97
C LYS A 92 -1.98 -15.76 10.39
N THR A 93 -1.26 -14.91 11.13
CA THR A 93 -1.70 -14.47 12.47
C THR A 93 -2.96 -13.60 12.45
N LEU A 94 -3.36 -13.13 11.26
CA LEU A 94 -4.56 -12.34 11.04
C LEU A 94 -5.75 -13.19 10.58
N GLU A 95 -5.57 -14.50 10.41
CA GLU A 95 -6.67 -15.43 10.11
C GLU A 95 -7.74 -15.36 11.22
N GLY A 96 -9.01 -15.28 10.81
CA GLY A 96 -10.15 -15.14 11.72
C GLY A 96 -10.45 -13.71 12.18
N LYS A 97 -9.59 -12.72 11.89
CA LYS A 97 -9.89 -11.30 12.12
C LYS A 97 -10.80 -10.73 11.03
N SER A 98 -11.50 -9.63 11.33
CA SER A 98 -12.27 -8.90 10.32
C SER A 98 -11.38 -8.24 9.26
N GLY A 99 -11.91 -7.97 8.07
CA GLY A 99 -11.20 -7.24 7.00
C GLY A 99 -10.55 -5.94 7.47
N PRO A 100 -11.26 -5.04 8.19
CA PRO A 100 -10.67 -3.82 8.73
C PRO A 100 -9.50 -4.08 9.69
N GLU A 101 -9.62 -5.08 10.58
CA GLU A 101 -8.54 -5.46 11.48
C GLU A 101 -7.33 -6.00 10.72
N LYS A 102 -7.54 -6.80 9.67
CA LYS A 102 -6.47 -7.32 8.83
C LYS A 102 -5.72 -6.18 8.13
N MET A 103 -6.44 -5.29 7.47
CA MET A 103 -5.88 -4.14 6.76
C MET A 103 -5.03 -3.28 7.70
N ASN A 104 -5.61 -2.83 8.81
CA ASN A 104 -4.94 -1.95 9.74
C ASN A 104 -3.72 -2.62 10.39
N ALA A 105 -3.84 -3.89 10.80
CA ALA A 105 -2.74 -4.61 11.44
C ALA A 105 -1.58 -4.87 10.45
N PHE A 106 -1.88 -5.23 9.21
CA PHE A 106 -0.88 -5.51 8.19
C PHE A 106 -0.11 -4.26 7.76
N ILE A 107 -0.83 -3.15 7.52
CA ILE A 107 -0.20 -1.88 7.18
C ILE A 107 0.67 -1.37 8.33
N ALA A 108 0.15 -1.42 9.57
CA ALA A 108 0.91 -1.02 10.74
C ALA A 108 2.19 -1.86 10.93
N GLU A 109 2.11 -3.17 10.71
CA GLU A 109 3.27 -4.06 10.78
C GLU A 109 4.34 -3.69 9.74
N LEU A 110 3.95 -3.55 8.47
CA LEU A 110 4.90 -3.20 7.41
C LEU A 110 5.56 -1.84 7.65
N ILE A 111 4.81 -0.84 8.11
CA ILE A 111 5.35 0.51 8.38
C ILE A 111 6.33 0.47 9.55
N ASN A 112 5.91 -0.10 10.69
CA ASN A 112 6.67 -0.04 11.93
C ASN A 112 7.86 -1.02 11.95
N ASN A 113 7.73 -2.14 11.25
CA ASN A 113 8.69 -3.25 11.26
C ASN A 113 9.29 -3.54 9.88
N SER A 114 9.22 -2.59 8.93
CA SER A 114 9.74 -2.73 7.55
C SER A 114 11.13 -3.38 7.46
N SER A 115 12.06 -3.03 8.35
CA SER A 115 13.43 -3.58 8.37
C SER A 115 13.50 -5.08 8.64
N ASN A 116 12.46 -5.67 9.24
CA ASN A 116 12.35 -7.12 9.41
C ASN A 116 12.12 -7.81 8.06
N TYR A 117 11.42 -7.14 7.15
CA TYR A 117 10.99 -7.69 5.85
C TYR A 117 11.96 -7.40 4.72
N SER A 118 12.63 -6.24 4.72
CA SER A 118 13.69 -5.87 3.77
C SER A 118 14.50 -4.71 4.34
N SER A 119 15.78 -4.64 3.98
CA SER A 119 16.65 -3.51 4.33
C SER A 119 16.25 -2.19 3.64
N LYS A 120 15.49 -2.26 2.54
CA LYS A 120 15.13 -1.12 1.68
C LYS A 120 13.70 -1.22 1.12
N LEU A 121 12.73 -1.57 1.96
CA LEU A 121 11.33 -1.61 1.54
C LEU A 121 10.86 -0.18 1.16
N PRO A 122 10.44 0.08 -0.10
CA PRO A 122 10.20 1.43 -0.60
C PRO A 122 8.78 1.92 -0.29
N ILE A 123 8.44 1.96 0.99
CA ILE A 123 7.12 2.38 1.48
C ILE A 123 7.15 3.79 2.08
N ILE A 124 6.01 4.46 2.06
CA ILE A 124 5.80 5.70 2.82
C ILE A 124 5.35 5.35 4.24
N LYS A 125 6.08 5.84 5.25
CA LYS A 125 5.84 5.50 6.65
C LYS A 125 4.98 6.53 7.39
N ASN A 126 4.95 7.76 6.91
CA ASN A 126 4.24 8.87 7.56
C ASN A 126 3.89 9.97 6.55
N LYS A 127 3.09 10.94 7.00
CA LYS A 127 2.58 12.04 6.16
C LYS A 127 3.69 12.94 5.61
N ASP A 128 4.80 13.11 6.33
CA ASP A 128 5.91 14.00 5.92
C ASP A 128 6.68 13.43 4.72
N GLU A 129 6.61 12.13 4.50
CA GLU A 129 7.26 11.43 3.39
C GLU A 129 6.45 11.44 2.08
N LEU A 130 5.18 11.89 2.10
CA LEU A 130 4.29 11.88 0.93
C LEU A 130 4.86 12.62 -0.29
N GLY A 131 5.68 13.65 -0.07
CA GLY A 131 6.35 14.38 -1.14
C GLY A 131 7.22 13.47 -2.05
N THR A 132 7.68 12.33 -1.53
CA THR A 132 8.41 11.32 -2.30
C THR A 132 7.59 10.78 -3.47
N LEU A 133 6.29 10.59 -3.30
CA LEU A 133 5.40 10.06 -4.34
C LEU A 133 5.19 11.09 -5.45
N THR A 134 4.93 12.35 -5.08
CA THR A 134 4.70 13.42 -6.06
C THR A 134 5.97 13.82 -6.80
N ASN A 135 7.14 13.67 -6.19
CA ASN A 135 8.44 13.95 -6.84
C ASN A 135 8.85 12.90 -7.87
N LYS A 136 8.14 11.77 -7.94
CA LYS A 136 8.36 10.71 -8.95
C LYS A 136 7.56 10.92 -10.24
N LEU A 137 6.61 11.85 -10.23
CA LEU A 137 5.80 12.24 -11.38
C LEU A 137 6.53 13.31 -12.20
#